data_AF-A0AAP5Z325-F1
#
_entry.id   AF-A0AAP5Z325-F1
#
_cell.length_a   1.000
_cell.length_b   1.000
_cell.length_c   1.000
_cell.angle_alpha   90.00
_cell.angle_beta   90.00
_cell.angle_gamma   90.00
#
_symmetry.space_group_name_H-M   'P 1'
#
loop_
_entity.id
_entity.type
_entity.pdbx_description
1 polymer ?
#
loop_
_entity_poly.entity_id
_entity_poly.type
_entity_poly.pdbx_seq_one_letter_code
_entity_poly.pdbx_strand_id
1 'polypeptide(L)' 'MAQSHAQWQLQQGTLTLTGALDRDSVPSLWAFAQQWKPSQKELECSLEEIERVDSAGMVMLI' A
#
# COMPACT_ATOMS: atom_id res chain seq x y z
N MET A 1 3.75 17.64 2.86
CA MET A 1 2.69 17.35 1.86
C MET A 1 2.39 15.87 2.00
N ALA A 2 1.28 15.52 2.66
CA ALA A 2 0.88 14.13 2.81
C ALA A 2 0.35 13.66 1.46
N GLN A 3 1.20 12.98 0.70
CA GLN A 3 0.72 12.23 -0.45
C GLN A 3 -0.04 11.04 0.16
N SER A 4 -1.36 11.05 0.05
CA SER A 4 -2.24 9.99 0.55
C SER A 4 -3.02 9.48 -0.65
N HIS A 5 -2.72 8.26 -1.08
CA HIS A 5 -3.53 7.56 -2.09
C HIS A 5 -4.78 7.02 -1.37
N ALA A 6 -5.91 6.93 -2.06
CA ALA A 6 -7.17 6.49 -1.45
C ALA A 6 -7.04 5.12 -0.72
N GLN A 7 -6.15 4.27 -1.23
CA GLN A 7 -5.86 2.93 -0.71
C GLN A 7 -4.56 2.82 0.10
N TRP A 8 -3.77 3.91 0.22
CA TRP A 8 -2.47 3.91 0.90
C TRP A 8 -2.49 4.99 1.97
N GLN A 9 -2.67 4.58 3.23
CA GLN A 9 -2.71 5.49 4.36
C GLN A 9 -1.55 5.21 5.30
N LEU A 10 -0.67 6.19 5.48
CA LEU A 10 0.42 6.10 6.45
C LEU A 10 0.07 6.93 7.69
N GLN A 11 -0.18 6.26 8.82
CA GLN A 11 -0.44 6.89 10.11
C GLN A 11 0.55 6.40 11.16
N GLN A 12 1.26 7.33 11.80
CA GLN A 12 2.14 7.07 12.96
C GLN A 12 3.18 5.94 12.80
N GLY A 13 3.53 5.56 11.56
CA GLY A 13 4.48 4.47 11.28
C GLY A 13 3.83 3.15 10.88
N THR A 14 2.50 3.07 10.93
CA THR A 14 1.71 1.97 10.37
C THR A 14 1.15 2.39 9.03
N LEU A 15 1.42 1.58 8.01
CA LEU A 15 0.83 1.67 6.69
C LEU A 15 -0.42 0.81 6.65
N THR A 16 -1.57 1.42 6.45
CA THR A 16 -2.82 0.71 6.21
C THR A 16 -3.13 0.70 4.73
N LEU A 17 -3.30 -0.49 4.17
CA LEU A 17 -3.79 -0.69 2.82
C LEU A 17 -5.28 -1.05 2.88
N THR A 18 -6.08 -0.38 2.06
CA THR A 18 -7.55 -0.53 2.07
C THR A 18 -8.10 -0.86 0.68
N GLY A 19 -9.18 -1.65 0.64
CA GLY A 19 -9.88 -2.04 -0.59
C GLY A 19 -9.26 -3.26 -1.29
N ALA A 20 -9.36 -3.32 -2.61
CA ALA A 20 -8.87 -4.45 -3.40
C ALA A 20 -7.48 -4.21 -4.01
N LEU A 21 -6.60 -5.21 -3.90
CA LEU A 21 -5.30 -5.29 -4.56
C LEU A 21 -5.39 -6.21 -5.78
N ASP A 22 -5.81 -5.62 -6.90
CA ASP A 22 -6.05 -6.28 -8.17
C ASP A 22 -5.19 -5.65 -9.28
N ARG A 23 -5.31 -6.16 -10.52
CA ARG A 23 -4.47 -5.73 -11.64
C ARG A 23 -4.69 -4.27 -12.06
N ASP A 24 -5.82 -3.67 -11.70
CA ASP A 24 -6.13 -2.27 -12.00
C ASP A 24 -5.64 -1.33 -10.89
N SER A 25 -5.74 -1.75 -9.62
CA SER A 25 -5.31 -0.93 -8.47
C SER A 25 -3.80 -1.01 -8.20
N VAL A 26 -3.19 -2.20 -8.36
CA VAL A 26 -1.77 -2.45 -8.08
C VAL A 26 -0.82 -1.52 -8.85
N PRO A 27 -0.98 -1.26 -10.16
CA PRO A 27 -0.07 -0.36 -10.89
C PRO A 27 -0.06 1.06 -10.31
N SER A 28 -1.23 1.57 -9.92
CA SER A 28 -1.38 2.91 -9.33
C SER A 28 -0.74 2.98 -7.95
N LEU A 29 -1.00 1.96 -7.11
CA LEU A 29 -0.38 1.79 -5.81
C LEU A 29 1.14 1.62 -5.89
N TRP A 30 1.64 0.87 -6.87
CA TRP A 30 3.08 0.65 -7.08
C TRP A 30 3.79 1.92 -7.53
N ALA A 31 3.16 2.72 -8.41
CA ALA A 31 3.69 4.02 -8.79
C ALA A 31 3.80 4.97 -7.59
N PHE A 32 2.86 4.89 -6.65
CA PHE A 32 2.90 5.61 -5.40
C PHE A 32 3.99 5.08 -4.45
N ALA A 33 4.04 3.77 -4.23
CA ALA A 33 5.01 3.12 -3.35
C ALA A 33 6.46 3.36 -3.80
N GLN A 34 6.72 3.39 -5.12
CA GLN A 34 8.05 3.72 -5.65
C GLN A 34 8.49 5.17 -5.37
N GLN A 35 7.54 6.11 -5.29
CA GLN A 35 7.84 7.50 -4.91
C GLN A 35 7.97 7.65 -3.40
N TRP A 36 7.33 6.76 -2.65
CA TRP A 36 7.35 6.76 -1.21
C TRP A 36 8.71 6.26 -0.69
N LYS A 37 9.41 7.15 0.02
CA LYS A 37 10.69 6.86 0.68
C LYS A 37 10.50 6.86 2.18
N PRO A 38 10.20 5.71 2.82
CA PRO A 38 10.13 5.65 4.26
C PRO A 38 11.48 6.04 4.87
N SER A 39 11.44 6.91 5.87
CA SER A 39 12.62 7.29 6.65
C SER A 39 12.96 6.24 7.72
N GLN A 40 12.05 5.30 7.95
CA GLN A 40 12.10 4.30 9.02
C GLN A 40 12.59 2.97 8.44
N LYS A 41 13.39 2.22 9.22
CA LYS A 41 13.88 0.90 8.81
C LYS A 41 12.81 -0.19 8.89
N GLU A 42 11.89 -0.03 9.82
CA GLU A 42 10.78 -0.95 10.04
C GLU A 42 9.49 -0.16 9.91
N LEU A 43 8.53 -0.77 9.22
CA LEU A 43 7.22 -0.22 8.99
C LEU A 43 6.23 -1.37 9.17
N GLU A 44 5.19 -1.12 9.96
CA GLU A 44 4.09 -2.07 10.09
C GLU A 44 3.14 -1.86 8.92
N CYS A 45 2.89 -2.91 8.12
CA CYS A 45 1.90 -2.87 7.05
C CYS A 45 0.65 -3.63 7.51
N SER A 46 -0.43 -2.91 7.79
CA SER A 46 -1.74 -3.47 8.09
C SER A 46 -2.52 -3.72 6.81
N LEU A 47 -2.91 -5.00 6.64
CA LEU A 47 -3.76 -5.50 5.56
C LEU A 47 -5.19 -5.78 6.05
N GLU A 48 -5.57 -5.26 7.23
CA GLU A 48 -6.84 -5.59 7.87
C GLU A 48 -8.07 -5.15 7.05
N GLU A 49 -7.95 -4.02 6.35
CA GLU A 49 -9.00 -3.44 5.51
C GLU A 49 -8.88 -3.84 4.03
N ILE A 50 -8.05 -4.85 3.72
CA ILE A 50 -7.98 -5.43 2.39
C ILE A 50 -9.19 -6.34 2.18
N GLU A 51 -10.04 -5.98 1.23
CA GLU A 51 -11.21 -6.79 0.89
C GLU A 51 -10.83 -7.98 0.01
N ARG A 52 -9.82 -7.82 -0.87
CA ARG A 52 -9.42 -8.83 -1.84
C ARG A 52 -7.99 -8.64 -2.32
N VAL A 53 -7.27 -9.75 -2.50
CA VAL A 53 -5.93 -9.78 -3.10
C VAL A 53 -5.92 -10.78 -4.26
N ASP A 54 -5.59 -10.30 -5.46
CA ASP A 54 -5.35 -11.16 -6.63
C ASP A 54 -3.84 -11.44 -6.80
N SER A 55 -3.47 -12.24 -7.80
CA SER A 55 -2.07 -12.60 -8.07
C SER A 55 -1.13 -11.40 -8.23
N ALA A 56 -1.62 -10.28 -8.76
CA ALA A 56 -0.85 -9.04 -8.87
C ALA A 56 -0.62 -8.37 -7.51
N GLY A 57 -1.61 -8.42 -6.61
CA GLY A 57 -1.50 -7.88 -5.27
C GLY A 57 -0.48 -8.63 -4.41
N MET A 58 -0.40 -9.95 -4.55
CA MET A 58 0.67 -10.73 -3.89
C MET A 58 2.06 -10.31 -4.35
N VAL A 59 2.26 -10.00 -5.63
CA VAL A 59 3.57 -9.57 -6.15
C VAL A 59 4.00 -8.21 -5.56
N MET A 60 3.04 -7.37 -5.19
CA MET A 60 3.34 -6.09 -4.53
C MET A 60 3.81 -6.26 -3.08
N LEU A 61 3.51 -7.39 -2.44
CA LEU A 61 3.85 -7.66 -1.03
C LEU A 61 5.21 -8.38 -0.85
N ILE A 62 5.91 -8.70 -1.94
CA ILE A 62 7.24 -9.35 -1.96
C ILE A 62 8.32 -8.38 -2.45
#